data_AF-A0A957KB18-F1
#
_entry.id   AF-A0A957KB18-F1
#
_cell.length_a   1.000
_cell.length_b   1.000
_cell.length_c   1.000
_cell.angle_alpha   90.00
_cell.angle_beta   90.00
_cell.angle_gamma   90.00
#
_symmetry.space_group_name_H-M   'P 1'
#
loop_
_entity.id
_entity.type
_entity.pdbx_description
1 polymer ?
#
loop_
_entity_poly.entity_id
_entity_poly.type
_entity_poly.pdbx_seq_one_letter_code
_entity_poly.pdbx_strand_id
1 'polypeptide(L)'
;SLYAVFGTSLGDSILGRETATPEELVAATTTPTATAEGAEADETAAPTEPTDEVAPTEAVAPTEGAEEPTATTAAATEAPTATTAPPTATLEPTPTTAPPTATTVPPTPTQAGPSVQITAIRLDGSTYIVDYTTVGYTESLPGMHIHFFFNTVSPDQAGVPGSGPWYLWGGPRPFNGYTTADRPGAATQMCALVANPDHSVIQGTGNCMNLP
;
A
#
# COMPACT_ATOMS: atom_id res chain seq x y z
N SER A 1 5.82 -0.27 -68.11
CA SER A 1 5.64 1.00 -67.39
C SER A 1 6.35 0.87 -66.05
N LEU A 2 7.60 1.30 -65.86
CA LEU A 2 8.24 2.62 -66.01
C LEU A 2 7.80 3.63 -64.92
N TYR A 3 8.82 4.19 -64.22
CA TYR A 3 8.87 5.18 -63.12
C TYR A 3 8.72 4.61 -61.68
N ALA A 4 9.72 4.60 -60.77
CA ALA A 4 10.68 5.62 -60.27
C ALA A 4 9.93 6.74 -59.49
N VAL A 5 10.30 7.31 -58.33
CA VAL A 5 11.59 7.65 -57.68
C VAL A 5 11.27 8.25 -56.28
N PHE A 6 12.14 7.98 -55.29
CA PHE A 6 12.60 8.75 -54.10
C PHE A 6 11.69 9.68 -53.25
N GLY A 7 11.96 9.65 -51.94
CA GLY A 7 11.62 10.73 -51.00
C GLY A 7 12.09 10.48 -49.56
N THR A 8 13.41 10.52 -49.33
CA THR A 8 14.00 10.71 -47.99
C THR A 8 13.85 12.16 -47.56
N SER A 9 13.45 12.41 -46.31
CA SER A 9 13.61 13.72 -45.67
C SER A 9 14.21 13.53 -44.28
N LEU A 10 15.49 13.89 -44.21
CA LEU A 10 16.24 14.18 -43.00
C LEU A 10 15.81 15.56 -42.50
N GLY A 11 15.48 15.64 -41.21
CA GLY A 11 15.30 16.89 -40.48
C GLY A 11 16.24 16.91 -39.28
N ASP A 12 17.51 17.18 -39.55
CA ASP A 12 18.52 17.59 -38.58
C ASP A 12 18.76 19.08 -38.82
N SER A 13 18.51 19.94 -37.83
CA SER A 13 19.17 21.25 -37.69
C SER A 13 18.71 22.02 -36.44
N ILE A 14 19.72 22.69 -35.86
CA ILE A 14 19.71 23.85 -34.96
C ILE A 14 19.77 23.49 -33.47
N LEU A 15 20.96 23.25 -32.88
CA LEU A 15 21.93 24.25 -32.40
C LEU A 15 21.32 25.35 -31.51
N GLY A 16 21.29 25.09 -30.21
CA GLY A 16 21.18 26.10 -29.15
C GLY A 16 22.22 25.81 -28.07
N ARG A 17 23.45 26.28 -28.28
CA ARG A 17 24.48 26.38 -27.24
C ARG A 17 24.15 27.61 -26.39
N GLU A 18 23.72 27.42 -25.16
CA GLU A 18 23.82 28.45 -24.13
C GLU A 18 25.05 28.17 -23.27
N THR A 19 25.97 29.11 -23.35
CA THR A 19 27.18 29.23 -22.54
C THR A 19 26.82 29.72 -21.15
N ALA A 20 27.02 28.89 -20.12
CA ALA A 20 27.07 29.35 -18.74
C ALA A 20 28.54 29.59 -18.36
N THR A 21 28.85 30.85 -18.08
CA THR A 21 30.09 31.34 -17.46
C THR A 21 30.19 30.87 -15.99
N PRO A 22 31.38 30.52 -15.49
CA PRO A 22 31.61 30.34 -14.06
C PRO A 22 32.14 31.65 -13.45
N GLU A 23 31.36 32.28 -12.56
CA GLU A 23 31.90 33.25 -11.60
C GLU A 23 31.66 32.72 -10.18
N GLU A 24 32.76 32.21 -9.62
CA GLU A 24 33.30 32.58 -8.32
C GLU A 24 32.31 33.13 -7.28
N LEU A 25 31.92 32.29 -6.31
CA LEU A 25 31.49 32.77 -4.99
C LEU A 25 32.02 31.86 -3.89
N VAL A 26 33.22 32.26 -3.44
CA VAL A 26 33.71 32.34 -2.06
C VAL A 26 33.36 31.19 -1.10
N ALA A 27 34.39 30.41 -0.81
CA ALA A 27 34.47 29.50 0.32
C ALA A 27 34.48 30.25 1.67
N ALA A 28 33.73 29.75 2.65
CA ALA A 28 34.06 29.88 4.06
C ALA A 28 33.35 28.81 4.91
N THR A 29 34.16 28.07 5.69
CA THR A 29 33.90 27.55 7.05
C THR A 29 32.78 26.51 7.22
N THR A 30 32.93 25.37 7.91
CA THR A 30 33.87 24.93 8.96
C THR A 30 33.74 23.41 9.14
N THR A 31 34.88 22.75 9.24
CA THR A 31 35.05 21.35 9.65
C THR A 31 34.88 21.22 11.18
N PRO A 32 34.14 20.21 11.70
CA PRO A 32 34.46 19.65 12.99
C PRO A 32 35.34 18.40 12.81
N THR A 33 36.56 18.54 13.33
CA THR A 33 37.48 17.48 13.71
C THR A 33 36.79 16.45 14.60
N ALA A 34 36.79 15.18 14.19
CA ALA A 34 36.67 14.06 15.09
C ALA A 34 37.82 13.09 14.79
N THR A 35 38.80 13.14 15.67
CA THR A 35 39.90 12.21 15.83
C THR A 35 39.36 10.80 16.09
N ALA A 36 39.74 9.85 15.24
CA ALA A 36 39.84 8.45 15.62
C ALA A 36 41.11 7.89 14.97
N GLU A 37 42.14 7.88 15.78
CA GLU A 37 43.47 7.34 15.55
C GLU A 37 43.43 5.82 15.68
N GLY A 38 43.96 5.12 14.66
CA GLY A 38 44.69 3.86 14.78
C GLY A 38 43.99 2.61 15.34
N ALA A 39 43.81 1.62 14.48
CA ALA A 39 44.61 0.39 14.55
C ALA A 39 44.32 -0.49 13.33
N GLU A 40 45.34 -0.66 12.51
CA GLU A 40 45.42 -1.71 11.49
C GLU A 40 45.80 -3.05 12.14
N ALA A 41 45.10 -4.10 11.72
CA ALA A 41 45.55 -5.50 11.62
C ALA A 41 44.49 -6.14 10.70
N ASP A 42 44.71 -6.29 9.40
CA ASP A 42 45.56 -7.31 8.78
C ASP A 42 45.73 -8.56 9.65
N GLU A 43 44.79 -9.50 9.51
CA GLU A 43 45.14 -10.92 9.60
C GLU A 43 44.22 -11.74 8.69
N THR A 44 44.85 -12.27 7.65
CA THR A 44 44.37 -13.39 6.84
C THR A 44 44.29 -14.63 7.74
N ALA A 45 43.09 -15.16 7.95
CA ALA A 45 42.92 -16.54 8.44
C ALA A 45 41.81 -17.25 7.66
N ALA A 46 42.21 -18.37 7.06
CA ALA A 46 41.37 -19.31 6.32
C ALA A 46 40.39 -20.06 7.26
N PRO A 47 39.43 -20.83 6.71
CA PRO A 47 38.26 -21.31 7.44
C PRO A 47 38.62 -22.50 8.33
N THR A 48 38.06 -22.51 9.54
CA THR A 48 37.94 -23.72 10.36
C THR A 48 36.46 -23.96 10.62
N GLU A 49 35.96 -25.07 10.06
CA GLU A 49 34.72 -25.69 10.52
C GLU A 49 34.90 -26.16 11.97
N PRO A 50 33.93 -25.91 12.84
CA PRO A 50 33.61 -26.85 13.90
C PRO A 50 32.40 -27.69 13.46
N THR A 51 32.70 -28.93 13.12
CA THR A 51 31.77 -30.06 13.17
C THR A 51 31.34 -30.24 14.62
N ASP A 52 30.16 -29.75 14.99
CA ASP A 52 29.49 -30.18 16.22
C ASP A 52 28.22 -30.97 15.86
N GLU A 53 28.48 -32.25 15.67
CA GLU A 53 27.55 -33.35 15.76
C GLU A 53 26.95 -33.39 17.17
N VAL A 54 25.77 -32.79 17.35
CA VAL A 54 24.93 -33.05 18.52
C VAL A 54 23.78 -33.97 18.11
N ALA A 55 23.99 -35.25 18.39
CA ALA A 55 23.01 -36.32 18.30
C ALA A 55 21.84 -36.14 19.31
N PRO A 56 20.73 -36.86 19.14
CA PRO A 56 19.40 -36.44 19.54
C PRO A 56 19.13 -36.74 21.03
N THR A 57 18.56 -35.78 21.74
CA THR A 57 18.06 -35.99 23.11
C THR A 57 16.55 -35.93 23.14
N GLU A 58 15.99 -37.13 23.27
CA GLU A 58 14.77 -37.50 24.01
C GLU A 58 13.44 -36.84 23.65
N ALA A 59 12.62 -37.66 22.97
CA ALA A 59 11.18 -37.61 23.00
C ALA A 59 10.68 -37.76 24.45
N VAL A 60 9.99 -36.73 24.95
CA VAL A 60 9.12 -36.83 26.11
C VAL A 60 7.71 -36.54 25.64
N ALA A 61 6.95 -37.61 25.43
CA ALA A 61 5.49 -37.54 25.38
C ALA A 61 4.96 -37.26 26.80
N PRO A 62 3.95 -36.38 26.92
CA PRO A 62 2.90 -36.69 27.87
C PRO A 62 1.51 -36.56 27.22
N THR A 63 0.80 -37.69 27.32
CA THR A 63 -0.56 -37.77 27.85
C THR A 63 -1.69 -37.19 27.00
N GLU A 64 -2.38 -38.10 26.31
CA GLU A 64 -3.80 -38.05 26.01
C GLU A 64 -4.60 -37.59 27.25
N GLY A 65 -5.13 -36.37 27.17
CA GLY A 65 -6.27 -35.92 27.96
C GLY A 65 -7.48 -35.83 27.05
N ALA A 66 -8.15 -36.96 26.85
CA ALA A 66 -9.49 -37.00 26.28
C ALA A 66 -10.47 -36.47 27.34
N GLU A 67 -10.85 -35.19 27.23
CA GLU A 67 -12.08 -34.69 27.84
C GLU A 67 -13.07 -34.35 26.74
N GLU A 68 -14.02 -35.27 26.59
CA GLU A 68 -15.23 -35.18 25.79
C GLU A 68 -16.24 -34.29 26.53
N PRO A 69 -16.58 -33.07 26.06
CA PRO A 69 -17.76 -32.39 26.57
C PRO A 69 -19.01 -32.99 25.92
N THR A 70 -19.77 -33.63 26.80
CA THR A 70 -21.08 -34.24 26.64
C THR A 70 -22.05 -33.37 25.82
N ALA A 71 -22.59 -33.94 24.74
CA ALA A 71 -23.73 -33.40 24.02
C ALA A 71 -24.96 -33.37 24.93
N THR A 72 -25.32 -32.18 25.44
CA THR A 72 -26.59 -31.96 26.13
C THR A 72 -27.65 -31.55 25.11
N THR A 73 -28.42 -32.52 24.67
CA THR A 73 -29.68 -32.34 23.93
C THR A 73 -30.73 -31.77 24.89
N ALA A 74 -31.01 -30.47 24.79
CA ALA A 74 -32.18 -29.85 25.40
C ALA A 74 -33.30 -29.74 24.36
N ALA A 75 -34.29 -30.62 24.49
CA ALA A 75 -35.59 -30.51 23.83
C ALA A 75 -36.55 -29.71 24.73
N ALA A 76 -37.14 -28.63 24.20
CA ALA A 76 -38.39 -28.02 24.64
C ALA A 76 -38.70 -26.86 23.68
N THR A 77 -39.69 -26.95 22.79
CA THR A 77 -41.13 -26.74 23.01
C THR A 77 -41.53 -25.64 22.03
N GLU A 78 -42.11 -26.05 20.90
CA GLU A 78 -42.68 -25.13 19.91
C GLU A 78 -43.89 -24.42 20.52
N ALA A 79 -43.84 -23.08 20.55
CA ALA A 79 -44.97 -22.24 20.88
C ALA A 79 -45.92 -22.14 19.66
N PRO A 80 -47.25 -22.04 19.88
CA PRO A 80 -48.23 -22.00 18.80
C PRO A 80 -48.06 -20.74 17.95
N THR A 81 -47.93 -20.96 16.65
CA THR A 81 -47.92 -19.94 15.60
C THR A 81 -49.25 -19.19 15.57
N ALA A 82 -49.25 -17.91 15.93
CA ALA A 82 -50.37 -17.01 15.65
C ALA A 82 -50.41 -16.73 14.15
N THR A 83 -51.39 -17.30 13.45
CA THR A 83 -51.72 -16.93 12.07
C THR A 83 -52.42 -15.57 12.07
N THR A 84 -51.64 -14.51 11.91
CA THR A 84 -52.15 -13.17 11.59
C THR A 84 -52.52 -13.15 10.10
N ALA A 85 -53.75 -12.74 9.79
CA ALA A 85 -54.23 -12.57 8.43
C ALA A 85 -53.32 -11.60 7.64
N PRO A 86 -53.06 -11.85 6.35
CA PRO A 86 -52.25 -10.96 5.53
C PRO A 86 -52.96 -9.61 5.40
N PRO A 87 -52.26 -8.47 5.61
CA PRO A 87 -52.83 -7.17 5.28
C PRO A 87 -53.10 -7.11 3.78
N THR A 88 -54.31 -6.66 3.40
CA THR A 88 -54.65 -6.36 2.02
C THR A 88 -53.70 -5.29 1.48
N ALA A 89 -52.81 -5.68 0.56
CA ALA A 89 -51.88 -4.77 -0.09
C ALA A 89 -52.68 -3.75 -0.94
N THR A 90 -52.72 -2.51 -0.48
CA THR A 90 -53.08 -1.37 -1.32
C THR A 90 -51.96 -1.17 -2.34
N LEU A 91 -52.27 -1.28 -3.62
CA LEU A 91 -51.32 -1.01 -4.71
C LEU A 91 -50.93 0.47 -4.67
N GLU A 92 -49.71 0.73 -4.24
CA GLU A 92 -49.09 2.06 -4.29
C GLU A 92 -48.87 2.45 -5.77
N PRO A 93 -49.18 3.70 -6.17
CA PRO A 93 -49.01 4.11 -7.57
C PRO A 93 -47.54 4.01 -7.98
N THR A 94 -47.29 3.35 -9.10
CA THR A 94 -45.95 3.23 -9.70
C THR A 94 -45.33 4.62 -9.89
N PRO A 95 -44.20 4.95 -9.24
CA PRO A 95 -43.55 6.23 -9.46
C PRO A 95 -43.07 6.28 -10.92
N THR A 96 -43.56 7.27 -11.67
CA THR A 96 -43.06 7.55 -13.01
C THR A 96 -41.69 8.19 -12.87
N THR A 97 -40.64 7.39 -13.10
CA THR A 97 -39.25 7.84 -13.08
C THR A 97 -39.03 8.87 -14.19
N ALA A 98 -38.87 10.14 -13.82
CA ALA A 98 -38.39 11.15 -14.75
C ALA A 98 -36.99 10.76 -15.26
N PRO A 99 -36.67 10.97 -16.54
CA PRO A 99 -35.33 10.70 -17.06
C PRO A 99 -34.28 11.50 -16.28
N PRO A 100 -33.12 10.91 -15.95
CA PRO A 100 -32.09 11.60 -15.18
C PRO A 100 -31.64 12.84 -15.97
N THR A 101 -31.84 14.02 -15.39
CA THR A 101 -31.27 15.25 -15.91
C THR A 101 -29.76 15.14 -15.76
N ALA A 102 -29.03 15.12 -16.88
CA ALA A 102 -27.58 15.08 -16.88
C ALA A 102 -27.05 16.32 -16.17
N THR A 103 -26.71 16.15 -14.88
CA THR A 103 -26.04 17.17 -14.10
C THR A 103 -24.58 17.12 -14.48
N THR A 104 -24.12 18.14 -15.20
CA THR A 104 -22.71 18.31 -15.52
C THR A 104 -21.96 18.53 -14.20
N VAL A 105 -21.31 17.47 -13.69
CA VAL A 105 -20.48 17.57 -12.49
C VAL A 105 -19.28 18.47 -12.85
N PRO A 106 -19.05 19.59 -12.14
CA PRO A 106 -17.87 20.41 -12.39
C PRO A 106 -16.62 19.55 -12.19
N PRO A 107 -15.54 19.77 -12.97
CA PRO A 107 -14.32 19.00 -12.81
C PRO A 107 -13.81 19.17 -11.37
N THR A 108 -13.57 18.05 -10.68
CA THR A 108 -12.91 18.06 -9.38
C THR A 108 -11.56 18.75 -9.55
N PRO A 109 -11.23 19.79 -8.77
CA PRO A 109 -9.95 20.46 -8.89
C PRO A 109 -8.82 19.44 -8.71
N THR A 110 -7.90 19.39 -9.68
CA THR A 110 -6.67 18.62 -9.56
C THR A 110 -5.94 19.09 -8.31
N GLN A 111 -5.75 18.19 -7.35
CA GLN A 111 -5.05 18.52 -6.11
C GLN A 111 -3.64 19.00 -6.45
N ALA A 112 -3.32 20.24 -6.08
CA ALA A 112 -1.97 20.77 -6.16
C ALA A 112 -1.17 20.23 -4.96
N GLY A 113 -0.11 19.46 -5.22
CA GLY A 113 0.76 18.92 -4.17
C GLY A 113 1.16 17.46 -4.39
N PRO A 114 1.89 16.87 -3.43
CA PRO A 114 2.25 15.46 -3.48
C PRO A 114 1.00 14.58 -3.38
N SER A 115 0.91 13.55 -4.23
CA SER A 115 -0.21 12.61 -4.20
C SER A 115 0.22 11.20 -4.59
N VAL A 116 -0.58 10.21 -4.19
CA VAL A 116 -0.45 8.80 -4.55
C VAL A 116 -1.78 8.33 -5.15
N GLN A 117 -1.72 7.58 -6.25
CA GLN A 117 -2.91 6.96 -6.84
C GLN A 117 -2.71 5.47 -7.01
N ILE A 118 -3.52 4.67 -6.32
CA ILE A 118 -3.62 3.22 -6.58
C ILE A 118 -4.28 3.04 -7.94
N THR A 119 -3.62 2.31 -8.83
CA THR A 119 -4.09 2.06 -10.21
C THR A 119 -4.56 0.62 -10.42
N ALA A 120 -4.06 -0.35 -9.66
CA ALA A 120 -4.55 -1.72 -9.65
C ALA A 120 -4.23 -2.43 -8.33
N ILE A 121 -5.08 -3.39 -7.96
CA ILE A 121 -4.81 -4.36 -6.90
C ILE A 121 -5.06 -5.75 -7.47
N ARG A 122 -4.07 -6.64 -7.33
CA ARG A 122 -4.18 -8.05 -7.72
C ARG A 122 -3.61 -8.95 -6.64
N LEU A 123 -3.91 -10.24 -6.73
CA LEU A 123 -3.28 -11.26 -5.89
C LEU A 123 -2.17 -11.96 -6.67
N ASP A 124 -1.05 -12.18 -5.99
CA ASP A 124 -0.02 -13.15 -6.37
C ASP A 124 0.10 -14.17 -5.24
N GLY A 125 -0.53 -15.33 -5.42
CA GLY A 125 -0.81 -16.25 -4.31
C GLY A 125 -1.70 -15.59 -3.25
N SER A 126 -1.18 -15.50 -2.02
CA SER A 126 -1.85 -14.82 -0.89
C SER A 126 -1.41 -13.37 -0.70
N THR A 127 -0.50 -12.86 -1.52
CA THR A 127 0.06 -11.51 -1.37
C THR A 127 -0.70 -10.52 -2.24
N TYR A 128 -1.07 -9.38 -1.68
CA TYR A 128 -1.59 -8.26 -2.44
C TYR A 128 -0.44 -7.57 -3.18
N ILE A 129 -0.59 -7.43 -4.50
CA ILE A 129 0.28 -6.60 -5.33
C ILE A 129 -0.50 -5.36 -5.72
N VAL A 130 -0.02 -4.20 -5.25
CA VAL A 130 -0.69 -2.91 -5.43
C VAL A 130 0.16 -2.03 -6.33
N ASP A 131 -0.32 -1.83 -7.55
CA ASP A 131 0.25 -0.90 -8.49
C ASP A 131 -0.23 0.52 -8.16
N TYR A 132 0.70 1.46 -8.13
CA TYR A 132 0.40 2.86 -7.82
C TYR A 132 1.35 3.81 -8.55
N THR A 133 0.91 5.06 -8.66
CA THR A 133 1.74 6.19 -9.13
C THR A 133 1.84 7.25 -8.04
N THR A 134 2.90 8.06 -8.09
CA THR A 134 3.02 9.26 -7.26
C THR A 134 3.19 10.48 -8.15
N VAL A 135 2.77 11.64 -7.64
CA VAL A 135 3.00 12.95 -8.26
C VAL A 135 3.68 13.83 -7.22
N GLY A 136 4.66 14.64 -7.64
CA GLY A 136 5.29 15.65 -6.78
C GLY A 136 6.30 15.13 -5.77
N TYR A 137 6.55 13.81 -5.71
CA TYR A 137 7.62 13.22 -4.90
C TYR A 137 8.00 11.81 -5.35
N THR A 138 9.17 11.36 -4.91
CA THR A 138 9.59 9.95 -4.94
C THR A 138 9.51 9.42 -3.52
N GLU A 139 8.85 8.29 -3.32
CA GLU A 139 8.78 7.64 -2.02
C GLU A 139 10.17 7.21 -1.54
N SER A 140 10.50 7.49 -0.28
CA SER A 140 11.74 7.06 0.35
C SER A 140 11.59 7.04 1.87
N LEU A 141 12.31 6.14 2.52
CA LEU A 141 12.47 6.13 3.98
C LEU A 141 13.98 6.26 4.31
N PRO A 142 14.41 7.29 5.07
CA PRO A 142 13.62 8.44 5.49
C PRO A 142 13.20 9.33 4.31
N GLY A 143 12.11 10.09 4.48
CA GLY A 143 11.55 10.97 3.44
C GLY A 143 10.03 10.93 3.38
N MET A 144 9.46 11.53 2.34
CA MET A 144 8.03 11.35 2.04
C MET A 144 7.82 9.90 1.57
N HIS A 145 6.77 9.29 2.07
CA HIS A 145 6.48 7.87 1.82
C HIS A 145 4.97 7.67 1.79
N ILE A 146 4.53 6.43 1.58
CA ILE A 146 3.11 6.09 1.47
C ILE A 146 2.70 5.29 2.70
N HIS A 147 1.54 5.60 3.25
CA HIS A 147 0.85 4.73 4.19
C HIS A 147 -0.22 3.93 3.45
N PHE A 148 -0.05 2.61 3.38
CA PHE A 148 -1.08 1.69 2.89
C PHE A 148 -1.91 1.16 4.05
N PHE A 149 -3.23 1.12 3.92
CA PHE A 149 -4.13 0.64 4.98
C PHE A 149 -5.42 0.09 4.42
N PHE A 150 -6.10 -0.76 5.19
CA PHE A 150 -7.44 -1.21 4.85
C PHE A 150 -8.50 -0.16 5.23
N ASN A 151 -9.61 -0.11 4.52
CA ASN A 151 -10.70 0.85 4.79
C ASN A 151 -11.45 0.66 6.13
N THR A 152 -11.05 -0.32 6.94
CA THR A 152 -11.43 -0.39 8.36
C THR A 152 -10.66 0.59 9.24
N VAL A 153 -9.63 1.23 8.71
CA VAL A 153 -8.85 2.31 9.33
C VAL A 153 -9.28 3.62 8.67
N SER A 154 -9.67 4.62 9.46
CA SER A 154 -10.02 5.92 8.89
C SER A 154 -8.75 6.65 8.39
N PRO A 155 -8.85 7.51 7.35
CA PRO A 155 -7.73 8.31 6.86
C PRO A 155 -6.99 9.11 7.95
N ASP A 156 -7.72 9.67 8.91
CA ASP A 156 -7.13 10.44 10.03
C ASP A 156 -6.38 9.55 11.02
N GLN A 157 -6.75 8.27 11.11
CA GLN A 157 -6.07 7.28 11.93
C GLN A 157 -4.89 6.65 11.23
N ALA A 158 -4.77 6.74 9.90
CA ALA A 158 -3.68 6.15 9.15
C ALA A 158 -2.34 6.92 9.30
N GLY A 159 -2.08 7.55 10.45
CA GLY A 159 -0.89 8.35 10.77
C GLY A 159 -0.70 8.46 12.30
N VAL A 160 0.20 9.33 12.77
CA VAL A 160 0.50 9.68 14.20
C VAL A 160 -0.40 9.00 15.27
N PRO A 161 0.16 8.23 16.24
CA PRO A 161 1.54 8.32 16.73
C PRO A 161 2.54 7.36 16.06
N GLY A 162 2.54 7.29 14.72
CA GLY A 162 3.60 6.64 13.95
C GLY A 162 3.55 5.11 14.00
N SER A 163 2.48 4.55 14.58
CA SER A 163 2.23 3.12 14.67
C SER A 163 0.73 2.86 14.68
N GLY A 164 0.30 1.87 13.91
CA GLY A 164 -1.04 1.34 13.91
C GLY A 164 -1.29 0.41 12.72
N PRO A 165 -2.55 0.09 12.38
CA PRO A 165 -2.90 -0.90 11.36
C PRO A 165 -2.68 -0.41 9.90
N TRP A 166 -1.57 0.26 9.64
CA TRP A 166 -1.12 0.72 8.33
C TRP A 166 0.35 0.37 8.10
N TYR A 167 0.75 0.28 6.83
CA TYR A 167 2.09 -0.09 6.40
C TYR A 167 2.84 1.14 5.86
N LEU A 168 4.07 1.37 6.34
CA LEU A 168 4.95 2.43 5.85
C LEU A 168 5.72 1.94 4.63
N TRP A 169 5.60 2.63 3.51
CA TRP A 169 6.19 2.19 2.24
C TRP A 169 7.03 3.28 1.58
N GLY A 170 8.34 3.05 1.55
CA GLY A 170 9.33 3.90 0.87
C GLY A 170 9.79 3.36 -0.49
N GLY A 171 9.03 2.43 -1.09
CA GLY A 171 9.42 1.73 -2.32
C GLY A 171 10.23 0.45 -2.08
N PRO A 172 10.56 -0.29 -3.15
CA PRO A 172 10.25 -0.01 -4.56
C PRO A 172 8.78 -0.23 -4.93
N ARG A 173 8.38 0.07 -6.17
CA ARG A 173 7.05 -0.28 -6.71
C ARG A 173 7.09 -1.68 -7.33
N PRO A 174 6.00 -2.46 -7.28
CA PRO A 174 4.71 -2.20 -6.61
C PRO A 174 4.78 -2.41 -5.09
N PHE A 175 3.73 -2.02 -4.36
CA PHE A 175 3.60 -2.40 -2.95
C PHE A 175 3.18 -3.87 -2.83
N ASN A 176 3.83 -4.59 -1.90
CA ASN A 176 3.59 -6.01 -1.63
C ASN A 176 3.62 -6.36 -0.13
N GLY A 177 3.37 -5.39 0.74
CA GLY A 177 3.53 -5.53 2.20
C GLY A 177 2.36 -6.22 2.92
N TYR A 178 1.21 -6.43 2.26
CA TYR A 178 0.04 -7.09 2.84
C TYR A 178 -0.27 -8.42 2.17
N THR A 179 -0.78 -9.35 2.97
CA THR A 179 -1.35 -10.63 2.55
C THR A 179 -2.85 -10.67 2.82
N THR A 180 -3.54 -11.67 2.28
CA THR A 180 -4.96 -11.93 2.58
C THR A 180 -5.22 -12.26 4.05
N ALA A 181 -4.22 -12.72 4.80
CA ALA A 181 -4.33 -12.96 6.24
C ALA A 181 -4.33 -11.66 7.06
N ASP A 182 -3.70 -10.60 6.53
CA ASP A 182 -3.66 -9.29 7.18
C ASP A 182 -4.98 -8.50 7.00
N ARG A 183 -5.81 -8.91 6.03
CA ARG A 183 -7.09 -8.25 5.71
C ARG A 183 -8.08 -8.44 6.86
N PRO A 184 -8.52 -7.35 7.53
CA PRO A 184 -9.62 -7.44 8.47
C PRO A 184 -10.90 -7.92 7.76
N GLY A 185 -11.71 -8.76 8.41
CA GLY A 185 -12.88 -9.39 7.76
C GLY A 185 -13.89 -8.40 7.16
N ALA A 186 -13.96 -7.17 7.69
CA ALA A 186 -14.83 -6.10 7.18
C ALA A 186 -14.17 -5.24 6.09
N ALA A 187 -12.88 -5.42 5.79
CA ALA A 187 -12.19 -4.62 4.80
C ALA A 187 -12.65 -5.01 3.39
N THR A 188 -13.04 -4.01 2.61
CA THR A 188 -13.47 -4.16 1.21
C THR A 188 -12.55 -3.42 0.25
N GLN A 189 -11.70 -2.53 0.77
CA GLN A 189 -10.81 -1.69 -0.02
C GLN A 189 -9.45 -1.57 0.66
N MET A 190 -8.41 -1.34 -0.14
CA MET A 190 -7.13 -0.83 0.33
C MET A 190 -7.00 0.63 -0.08
N CYS A 191 -6.46 1.45 0.82
CA CYS A 191 -6.29 2.88 0.69
C CYS A 191 -4.81 3.24 0.79
N ALA A 192 -4.45 4.35 0.16
CA ALA A 192 -3.11 4.93 0.25
C ALA A 192 -3.20 6.43 0.54
N LEU A 193 -2.31 6.93 1.39
CA LEU A 193 -2.09 8.35 1.63
C LEU A 193 -0.60 8.67 1.62
N VAL A 194 -0.24 9.87 1.19
CA VAL A 194 1.13 10.37 1.34
C VAL A 194 1.37 10.72 2.80
N ALA A 195 2.54 10.35 3.31
CA ALA A 195 3.02 10.67 4.64
C ALA A 195 4.32 11.49 4.60
N ASN A 196 4.41 12.43 5.52
CA ASN A 196 5.62 13.22 5.79
C ASN A 196 6.68 12.37 6.50
N PRO A 197 7.95 12.80 6.56
CA PRO A 197 9.00 12.08 7.29
C PRO A 197 8.71 11.83 8.78
N ASP A 198 7.82 12.61 9.40
CA ASP A 198 7.37 12.45 10.78
C ASP A 198 6.18 11.46 10.94
N HIS A 199 5.85 10.71 9.88
CA HIS A 199 4.75 9.75 9.79
C HIS A 199 3.35 10.38 9.94
N SER A 200 3.22 11.70 9.87
CA SER A 200 1.93 12.37 9.69
C SER A 200 1.44 12.17 8.26
N VAL A 201 0.16 11.83 8.09
CA VAL A 201 -0.45 11.73 6.76
C VAL A 201 -0.95 13.08 6.28
N ILE A 202 -0.83 13.30 4.97
CA ILE A 202 -1.37 14.48 4.30
C ILE A 202 -2.76 14.12 3.78
N GLN A 203 -3.80 14.70 4.37
CA GLN A 203 -5.18 14.33 4.05
C GLN A 203 -5.54 14.61 2.59
N GLY A 204 -6.35 13.73 2.01
CA GLY A 204 -6.84 13.83 0.64
C GLY A 204 -5.79 13.58 -0.44
N THR A 205 -4.59 13.12 -0.11
CA THR A 205 -3.49 12.90 -1.08
C THR A 205 -3.48 11.54 -1.75
N GLY A 206 -4.52 10.73 -1.54
CA GLY A 206 -4.65 9.47 -2.27
C GLY A 206 -6.06 8.95 -2.35
N ASN A 207 -6.20 7.67 -2.67
CA ASN A 207 -7.47 7.02 -2.92
C ASN A 207 -7.54 5.63 -2.32
N CYS A 208 -8.76 5.10 -2.26
CA CYS A 208 -9.03 3.70 -1.99
C CYS A 208 -9.41 2.97 -3.28
N MET A 209 -9.07 1.69 -3.37
CA MET A 209 -9.45 0.80 -4.44
C MET A 209 -9.99 -0.52 -3.86
N ASN A 210 -11.01 -1.09 -4.51
CA ASN A 210 -11.60 -2.35 -4.08
C ASN A 210 -10.55 -3.47 -4.12
N LEU A 211 -10.59 -4.31 -3.08
CA LEU A 211 -9.81 -5.55 -3.04
C LEU A 211 -10.43 -6.59 -3.99
N PRO A 212 -9.62 -7.47 -4.60
CA PRO A 212 -10.12 -8.64 -5.33
C PRO A 212 -10.82 -9.65 -4.40
#